data_AF-A0A1G0CMA7-F1
#
_entry.id   AF-A0A1G0CMA7-F1
#
_cell.length_a   1.000
_cell.length_b   1.000
_cell.length_c   1.000
_cell.angle_alpha   90.00
_cell.angle_beta   90.00
_cell.angle_gamma   90.00
#
_symmetry.space_group_name_H-M   'P 1'
#
loop_
_entity.id
_entity.type
_entity.pdbx_description
1 polymer ?
#
loop_
_entity_poly.entity_id
_entity_poly.type
_entity_poly.pdbx_seq_one_letter_code
_entity_poly.pdbx_strand_id
1 'polypeptide(L)'
;MYYRLFLQKPIDLQPDPQHELMVLARTKMPFGKYEGYYLAHLPEHYLVWYHQKGFPKGKLGQQLGLMYEIKLNGLEKLILPLIPKDSNFQRK
;
A
#
# COMPACT_ATOMS: atom_id res chain seq x y z
N MET A 1 -16.28 -1.56 -46.55
CA MET A 1 -14.95 -0.94 -46.73
C MET A 1 -14.27 -0.90 -45.37
N TYR A 2 -13.03 -1.36 -45.33
CA TYR A 2 -12.24 -1.66 -44.13
C TYR A 2 -11.44 -0.44 -43.65
N TYR A 3 -11.59 -0.11 -42.37
CA TYR A 3 -10.54 0.41 -41.47
C TYR A 3 -10.95 -0.05 -40.05
N ARG A 4 -10.49 -1.19 -39.49
CA ARG A 4 -9.14 -1.51 -39.01
C ARG A 4 -8.54 -0.27 -38.31
N LEU A 5 -8.55 -0.18 -36.99
CA LEU A 5 -7.54 -0.83 -36.13
C LEU A 5 -8.05 -0.95 -34.68
N PHE A 6 -8.54 -2.14 -34.32
CA PHE A 6 -8.14 -2.75 -33.07
C PHE A 6 -6.62 -2.99 -33.17
N LEU A 7 -5.82 -2.13 -32.58
CA LEU A 7 -4.48 -2.48 -32.11
C LEU A 7 -4.29 -1.78 -30.77
N GLN A 8 -4.64 -2.54 -29.73
CA GLN A 8 -3.93 -2.63 -28.46
C GLN A 8 -3.04 -1.43 -28.19
N LYS A 9 -3.47 -0.57 -27.26
CA LYS A 9 -2.49 0.13 -26.42
C LYS A 9 -1.41 -0.89 -26.10
N PRO A 10 -0.12 -0.65 -26.44
CA PRO A 10 0.92 -1.57 -26.05
C PRO A 10 0.72 -1.84 -24.57
N ILE A 11 0.79 -3.10 -24.19
CA ILE A 11 0.66 -3.57 -22.81
C ILE A 11 1.94 -3.18 -22.06
N ASP A 12 2.34 -1.92 -22.18
CA ASP A 12 3.22 -1.26 -21.26
C ASP A 12 2.38 -1.07 -20.00
N LEU A 13 2.30 -2.16 -19.23
CA LEU A 13 1.64 -2.25 -17.94
C LEU A 13 2.46 -1.40 -16.95
N GLN A 14 2.51 -0.08 -17.19
CA GLN A 14 2.85 0.84 -16.13
C GLN A 14 1.75 0.67 -15.09
N PRO A 15 2.10 0.19 -13.88
CA PRO A 15 1.11 0.11 -12.82
C PRO A 15 0.57 1.53 -12.64
N ASP A 16 -0.73 1.68 -12.81
CA ASP A 16 -1.40 2.94 -12.52
C ASP A 16 -0.96 3.36 -11.11
N PRO A 17 -0.46 4.59 -10.89
CA PRO A 17 -0.07 5.06 -9.55
C PRO A 17 -1.18 4.82 -8.51
N GLN A 18 -2.44 4.87 -8.93
CA GLN A 18 -3.59 4.55 -8.08
C GLN A 18 -3.64 3.05 -7.71
N HIS A 19 -3.26 2.17 -8.62
CA HIS A 19 -3.17 0.73 -8.38
C HIS A 19 -2.09 0.40 -7.35
N GLU A 20 -0.91 1.04 -7.43
CA GLU A 20 0.15 0.83 -6.45
C GLU A 20 -0.24 1.29 -5.05
N LEU A 21 -0.89 2.46 -4.93
CA LEU A 21 -1.42 2.97 -3.67
C LEU A 21 -2.52 2.05 -3.10
N MET A 22 -3.39 1.51 -3.95
CA MET A 22 -4.37 0.52 -3.53
C MET A 22 -3.71 -0.76 -3.02
N VAL A 23 -2.69 -1.28 -3.73
CA VAL A 23 -1.93 -2.44 -3.31
C VAL A 23 -1.22 -2.17 -1.98
N LEU A 24 -0.59 -1.01 -1.83
CA LEU A 24 0.04 -0.56 -0.58
C LEU A 24 -0.96 -0.57 0.58
N ALA A 25 -2.10 0.10 0.43
CA ALA A 25 -3.12 0.23 1.46
C ALA A 25 -3.71 -1.13 1.87
N ARG A 26 -3.90 -2.03 0.90
CA ARG A 26 -4.51 -3.35 1.09
C ARG A 26 -3.51 -4.45 1.42
N THR A 27 -2.22 -4.17 1.36
CA THR A 27 -1.19 -5.12 1.78
C THR A 27 -1.34 -5.34 3.28
N LYS A 28 -1.36 -6.61 3.67
CA LYS A 28 -1.34 -7.03 5.07
C LYS A 28 0.09 -7.26 5.52
N MET A 29 0.38 -6.90 6.75
CA MET A 29 1.66 -7.19 7.37
C MET A 29 1.80 -8.72 7.54
N PRO A 30 2.86 -9.35 7.00
CA PRO A 30 3.00 -10.80 7.01
C PRO A 30 3.63 -11.37 8.30
N PHE A 31 4.14 -10.51 9.20
CA PHE A 31 4.77 -10.93 10.45
C PHE A 31 4.80 -9.81 11.50
N GLY A 32 5.15 -10.17 12.73
CA GLY A 32 5.39 -9.24 13.83
C GLY A 32 4.14 -8.93 14.65
N LYS A 33 4.20 -7.86 15.45
CA LYS A 33 3.12 -7.52 16.40
C LYS A 33 1.77 -7.23 15.71
N TYR A 34 1.83 -6.72 14.48
CA TYR A 34 0.65 -6.34 13.69
C TYR A 34 0.43 -7.30 12.50
N GLU A 35 0.81 -8.56 12.64
CA GLU A 35 0.53 -9.57 11.62
C GLU A 35 -0.98 -9.60 11.26
N GLY A 36 -1.27 -9.61 9.96
CA GLY A 36 -2.65 -9.59 9.44
C GLY A 36 -3.30 -8.20 9.36
N TYR A 37 -2.68 -7.16 9.93
CA TYR A 37 -3.17 -5.78 9.82
C TYR A 37 -2.76 -5.17 8.48
N TYR A 38 -3.62 -4.30 7.95
CA TYR A 38 -3.26 -3.48 6.80
C TYR A 38 -2.14 -2.51 7.13
N LEU A 39 -1.22 -2.28 6.18
CA LEU A 39 -0.10 -1.36 6.38
C LEU A 39 -0.55 0.05 6.78
N ALA A 40 -1.70 0.53 6.26
CA ALA A 40 -2.22 1.85 6.61
C ALA A 40 -2.69 1.96 8.08
N HIS A 41 -3.08 0.85 8.70
CA HIS A 41 -3.48 0.79 10.10
C HIS A 41 -2.31 0.57 11.06
N LEU A 42 -1.09 0.40 10.53
CA LEU A 42 0.09 0.36 11.39
C LEU A 42 0.23 1.70 12.11
N PRO A 43 0.50 1.69 13.42
CA PRO A 43 0.70 2.93 14.14
C PRO A 43 2.07 3.52 13.81
N GLU A 44 2.17 4.85 13.88
CA GLU A 44 3.35 5.61 13.47
C GLU A 44 4.61 5.16 14.22
N HIS A 45 4.53 4.95 15.54
CA HIS A 45 5.66 4.51 16.36
C HIS A 45 6.27 3.18 15.88
N TYR A 46 5.45 2.30 15.30
CA TYR A 46 5.92 1.03 14.75
C TYR A 46 6.72 1.23 13.47
N LEU A 47 6.30 2.16 12.63
CA LEU A 47 7.00 2.52 11.40
C LEU A 47 8.28 3.30 11.70
N VAL A 48 8.27 4.21 12.69
CA VAL A 48 9.47 4.89 13.20
C VAL A 48 10.49 3.89 13.72
N TRP A 49 10.06 2.89 14.50
CA TRP A 49 10.94 1.84 14.99
C TRP A 49 11.59 1.05 13.84
N TYR A 50 10.83 0.71 12.79
CA TYR A 50 11.38 0.09 11.59
C TYR A 50 12.30 1.03 10.81
N HIS A 51 11.99 2.32 10.74
CA HIS A 51 12.87 3.32 10.11
C HIS A 51 14.22 3.40 10.83
N GLN A 52 14.24 3.30 12.16
CA GLN A 52 15.47 3.28 12.96
C GLN A 52 16.25 1.95 12.85
N LYS A 53 15.55 0.81 12.84
CA LYS A 53 16.19 -0.52 12.70
C LYS A 53 16.57 -0.89 11.27
N GLY A 54 15.91 -0.29 10.28
CA GLY A 54 15.94 -0.68 8.89
C GLY A 54 14.72 -1.51 8.48
N PHE A 55 14.13 -1.15 7.33
CA PHE A 55 13.03 -1.89 6.73
C PHE A 55 13.51 -3.24 6.15
N PRO A 56 12.65 -4.28 6.13
CA PRO A 56 12.97 -5.55 5.49
C PRO A 56 13.27 -5.35 4.00
N LYS A 57 14.22 -6.10 3.43
CA LYS A 57 14.52 -5.98 1.99
C LYS A 57 13.35 -6.45 1.13
N GLY A 58 13.22 -5.85 -0.06
CA GLY A 58 12.21 -6.20 -1.06
C GLY A 58 10.97 -5.32 -1.00
N LYS A 59 9.89 -5.79 -1.65
CA LYS A 59 8.66 -5.01 -1.85
C LYS A 59 8.02 -4.54 -0.56
N LEU A 60 8.01 -5.40 0.48
CA LEU A 60 7.41 -5.06 1.77
C LEU A 60 8.13 -3.88 2.45
N GLY A 61 9.46 -3.82 2.41
CA GLY A 61 10.19 -2.69 3.00
C GLY A 61 9.98 -1.40 2.26
N GLN A 62 9.92 -1.45 0.93
CA GLN A 62 9.56 -0.29 0.11
C GLN A 62 8.16 0.23 0.46
N GLN A 63 7.20 -0.68 0.62
CA GLN A 63 5.84 -0.36 1.05
C GLN A 63 5.80 0.22 2.47
N LEU A 64 6.57 -0.32 3.42
CA LEU A 64 6.66 0.22 4.78
C LEU A 64 7.31 1.60 4.82
N GLY A 65 8.36 1.82 4.03
CA GLY A 65 8.99 3.14 3.88
C GLY A 65 8.04 4.17 3.29
N LEU A 66 7.32 3.80 2.23
CA LEU A 66 6.31 4.67 1.63
C LEU A 66 5.18 4.99 2.61
N MET A 67 4.71 3.99 3.38
CA MET A 67 3.71 4.20 4.42
C MET A 67 4.24 5.16 5.50
N TYR A 68 5.49 4.98 5.93
CA TYR A 68 6.14 5.87 6.90
C TYR A 68 6.16 7.32 6.40
N GLU A 69 6.56 7.56 5.15
CA GLU A 69 6.57 8.90 4.55
C GLU A 69 5.16 9.51 4.47
N ILE A 70 4.16 8.72 4.06
CA ILE A 70 2.76 9.17 4.00
C ILE A 70 2.28 9.61 5.39
N LYS A 71 2.59 8.84 6.44
CA LYS A 71 2.21 9.17 7.81
C LYS A 71 2.95 10.40 8.32
N LEU A 72 4.25 10.47 8.07
CA LEU A 72 5.09 11.60 8.47
C LEU A 72 4.60 12.92 7.87
N ASN A 73 4.10 12.88 6.63
CA ASN A 73 3.50 14.04 5.95
C ASN A 73 2.01 14.25 6.27
N GLY A 74 1.38 13.42 7.10
CA GLY A 74 -0.04 13.53 7.44
C GLY A 74 -1.01 13.18 6.29
N LEU A 75 -0.54 12.49 5.25
CA LEU A 75 -1.29 12.13 4.04
C LEU A 75 -2.15 10.87 4.21
N GLU A 76 -2.26 10.34 5.44
CA GLU A 76 -3.03 9.13 5.76
C GLU A 76 -4.48 9.19 5.28
N LYS A 77 -5.10 10.38 5.34
CA LYS A 77 -6.47 10.63 4.91
C LYS A 77 -6.72 10.30 3.44
N LEU A 78 -5.68 10.30 2.61
CA LEU A 78 -5.77 9.91 1.20
C LEU A 78 -5.75 8.40 1.01
N ILE A 79 -5.12 7.66 1.93
CA ILE A 79 -4.94 6.21 1.84
C ILE A 79 -6.09 5.45 2.51
N LEU A 80 -6.58 5.94 3.65
CA LEU A 80 -7.71 5.35 4.36
C LEU A 80 -8.95 5.02 3.50
N PRO A 81 -9.42 5.89 2.59
CA PRO A 81 -10.59 5.57 1.75
C PRO A 81 -10.32 4.50 0.69
N LEU A 82 -9.07 4.14 0.41
CA LEU A 82 -8.70 3.11 -0.57
C LEU A 82 -8.87 1.67 -0.02
N ILE A 83 -9.02 1.56 1.30
CA ILE A 83 -9.24 0.31 2.00
C ILE A 83 -10.73 -0.05 1.92
N PRO A 84 -11.08 -1.30 1.57
CA PRO A 84 -12.47 -1.74 1.58
C PRO A 84 -13.08 -1.59 2.99
N LYS A 85 -14.27 -0.96 3.06
CA LYS A 85 -15.02 -0.70 4.30
C LYS A 85 -15.46 -1.98 5.02
N ASP A 86 -15.43 -3.10 4.32
CA ASP A 86 -15.75 -4.46 4.76
C ASP A 86 -14.62 -5.10 5.59
N SER A 87 -13.52 -4.37 5.81
CA SER A 87 -12.56 -4.70 6.86
C SER A 87 -13.22 -4.59 8.23
N ASN A 88 -13.85 -5.69 8.65
CA ASN A 88 -14.20 -5.98 10.04
C ASN A 88 -12.92 -5.86 10.87
N PHE A 89 -12.61 -4.64 11.31
CA PHE A 89 -11.63 -4.36 12.34
C PHE A 89 -12.12 -5.11 13.57
N GLN A 90 -11.56 -6.30 13.76
CA GLN A 90 -12.11 -7.28 14.70
C GLN A 90 -12.13 -6.65 16.08
N ARG A 91 -13.36 -6.52 16.59
CA ARG A 91 -13.66 -6.40 18.01
C ARG A 91 -12.81 -7.41 18.77
N LYS A 92 -11.85 -6.94 19.54
CA LYS A 92 -11.39 -7.58 20.77
C LYS A 92 -11.02 -6.50 21.77
#